data_AF-A0A381YZ89-F1
#
_entry.id   AF-A0A381YZ89-F1
#
_cell.length_a   1.000
_cell.length_b   1.000
_cell.length_c   1.000
_cell.angle_alpha   90.00
_cell.angle_beta   90.00
_cell.angle_gamma   90.00
#
_symmetry.space_group_name_H-M   'P 1'
#
loop_
_entity.id
_entity.type
_entity.pdbx_description
1 polymer ?
#
loop_
_entity_poly.entity_id
_entity_poly.type
_entity_poly.pdbx_seq_one_letter_code
_entity_poly.pdbx_strand_id
1 'polypeptide(L)'
;MRKLYTLEELKSKYEPDKIISAIEENFVIHKFTLINLFSIESCPLSKYKQERQMSFLDTKRPDDEELIKEITEKLHDSIYFMTLSKKDRTLVTQKMRSFANELVEVQLMRIKLFIDDPLLVSPYPSDKESEQPEILTEIIEVLGCIESGLELEKSYWENIPRAGYLSGLQVSMGEFFMRLNQIGMSQKDQISLVQQIFDEFEVDWKEGARENIKVSLQQPSLEILQNRKMHFDSIIGVNQTTALSKNFVAELTSAFNIYRSQLRRF
;
A
#
# COMPACT_ATOMS: atom_id res chain seq x y z
N MET A 1 -7.01 9.23 29.70
CA MET A 1 -6.68 9.69 28.34
C MET A 1 -5.64 8.75 27.76
N ARG A 2 -5.81 8.29 26.51
CA ARG A 2 -4.73 7.56 25.81
C ARG A 2 -3.54 8.51 25.65
N LYS A 3 -2.31 8.00 25.81
CA LYS A 3 -1.11 8.81 25.56
C LYS A 3 -1.09 9.24 24.08
N LEU A 4 -0.94 10.54 23.83
CA LEU A 4 -0.69 11.09 22.49
C LEU A 4 0.78 10.86 22.14
N TYR A 5 1.07 9.73 21.48
CA TYR A 5 2.44 9.42 21.08
C TYR A 5 2.95 10.41 20.03
N THR A 6 4.24 10.69 20.04
CA THR A 6 4.92 11.35 18.91
C THR A 6 5.16 10.35 17.78
N LEU A 7 5.48 10.84 16.56
CA LEU A 7 5.88 9.94 15.47
C LEU A 7 7.12 9.13 15.85
N GLU A 8 8.11 9.76 16.49
CA GLU A 8 9.33 9.10 16.95
C GLU A 8 9.05 8.01 18.00
N GLU A 9 8.11 8.23 18.91
CA GLU A 9 7.70 7.21 19.87
C GLU A 9 7.00 6.03 19.19
N LEU A 10 6.12 6.29 18.21
CA LEU A 10 5.48 5.22 17.41
C LEU A 10 6.51 4.44 16.59
N LYS A 11 7.47 5.14 15.96
CA LYS A 11 8.58 4.52 15.24
C LYS A 11 9.46 3.68 16.16
N SER A 12 9.74 4.15 17.37
CA SER A 12 10.50 3.37 18.37
C SER A 12 9.73 2.13 18.83
N LYS A 13 8.40 2.22 18.98
CA LYS A 13 7.53 1.12 19.41
C LYS A 13 7.38 0.03 18.34
N TYR A 14 7.20 0.43 17.09
CA TYR A 14 6.86 -0.48 15.99
C TYR A 14 7.97 -0.68 14.96
N GLU A 15 9.10 0.01 15.07
CA GLU A 15 10.26 -0.10 14.19
C GLU A 15 9.92 -0.28 12.69
N PRO A 16 8.98 0.51 12.12
CA PRO A 16 8.56 0.33 10.74
C PRO A 16 9.73 0.55 9.78
N ASP A 17 10.62 1.49 10.10
CA ASP A 17 11.80 1.80 9.31
C ASP A 17 12.72 0.58 9.14
N LYS A 18 12.86 -0.27 10.17
CA LYS A 18 13.65 -1.53 10.07
C LYS A 18 13.02 -2.51 9.10
N ILE A 19 11.68 -2.60 9.08
CA ILE A 19 10.94 -3.47 8.16
C ILE A 19 11.09 -2.95 6.73
N ILE A 20 10.96 -1.63 6.52
CA ILE A 20 11.15 -1.01 5.21
C ILE A 20 12.58 -1.24 4.70
N SER A 21 13.60 -0.99 5.52
CA SER A 21 14.99 -1.28 5.14
C SER A 21 15.20 -2.75 4.79
N ALA A 22 14.64 -3.67 5.58
CA ALA A 22 14.74 -5.10 5.28
C ALA A 22 14.05 -5.47 3.94
N ILE A 23 12.94 -4.82 3.59
CA ILE A 23 12.29 -4.99 2.29
C ILE A 23 13.21 -4.56 1.15
N GLU A 24 13.77 -3.35 1.24
CA GLU A 24 14.68 -2.82 0.21
C GLU A 24 15.93 -3.70 0.05
N GLU A 25 16.54 -4.12 1.16
CA GLU A 25 17.70 -5.02 1.16
C GLU A 25 17.36 -6.38 0.52
N ASN A 26 16.22 -6.98 0.89
CA ASN A 26 15.79 -8.25 0.29
C ASN A 26 15.53 -8.10 -1.22
N PHE A 27 14.93 -6.99 -1.64
CA PHE A 27 14.71 -6.75 -3.06
C PHE A 27 16.04 -6.66 -3.82
N VAL A 28 17.00 -5.87 -3.33
CA VAL A 28 18.32 -5.74 -3.97
C VAL A 28 19.03 -7.09 -4.07
N ILE A 29 19.00 -7.91 -3.00
CA ILE A 29 19.66 -9.21 -2.96
C ILE A 29 19.04 -10.20 -3.96
N HIS A 30 17.72 -10.23 -4.06
CA HIS A 30 16.99 -11.30 -4.77
C HIS A 30 16.41 -10.90 -6.13
N LYS A 31 16.47 -9.62 -6.50
CA LYS A 31 15.99 -9.12 -7.80
C LYS A 31 16.59 -9.88 -8.97
N PHE A 32 17.89 -10.18 -8.93
CA PHE A 32 18.56 -10.91 -10.02
C PHE A 32 18.06 -12.36 -10.13
N THR A 33 17.74 -13.00 -9.01
CA THR A 33 17.12 -14.33 -8.98
C THR A 33 15.78 -14.34 -9.72
N LEU A 34 14.91 -13.35 -9.45
CA LEU A 34 13.63 -13.22 -10.18
C LEU A 34 13.84 -12.95 -11.67
N ILE A 35 14.74 -12.04 -12.04
CA ILE A 35 15.04 -11.73 -13.45
C ILE A 35 15.51 -13.00 -14.17
N ASN A 36 16.40 -13.77 -13.55
CA ASN A 36 16.87 -15.03 -14.12
C ASN A 36 15.73 -16.02 -14.28
N LEU A 37 14.92 -16.25 -13.22
CA LEU A 37 13.77 -17.14 -13.26
C LEU A 37 12.80 -16.78 -14.41
N PHE A 38 12.50 -15.49 -14.59
CA PHE A 38 11.62 -14.98 -15.65
C PHE A 38 12.25 -15.00 -17.04
N SER A 39 13.57 -15.15 -17.13
CA SER A 39 14.31 -15.22 -18.39
C SER A 39 14.37 -16.64 -18.98
N ILE A 40 14.12 -17.67 -18.18
CA ILE A 40 14.16 -19.08 -18.63
C ILE A 40 12.97 -19.37 -19.56
N GLU A 41 13.20 -20.15 -20.62
CA GLU A 41 12.16 -20.53 -21.59
C GLU A 41 11.01 -21.32 -20.96
N SER A 42 11.28 -22.13 -19.93
CA SER A 42 10.29 -22.91 -19.20
C SER A 42 9.42 -22.08 -18.25
N CYS A 43 9.75 -20.81 -18.02
CA CYS A 43 8.94 -19.91 -17.23
C CYS A 43 7.64 -19.58 -17.97
N PRO A 44 6.43 -19.67 -17.35
CA PRO A 44 5.17 -19.39 -18.03
C PRO A 44 5.10 -17.99 -18.66
N LEU A 45 5.86 -17.03 -18.13
CA LEU A 45 5.96 -15.67 -18.67
C LEU A 45 6.53 -15.66 -20.11
N SER A 46 7.33 -16.66 -20.50
CA SER A 46 7.93 -16.75 -21.83
C SER A 46 6.90 -16.79 -22.97
N LYS A 47 5.69 -17.34 -22.71
CA LYS A 47 4.59 -17.42 -23.68
C LYS A 47 3.90 -16.09 -23.96
N TYR A 48 4.09 -15.12 -23.06
CA TYR A 48 3.41 -13.81 -23.08
C TYR A 48 4.38 -12.66 -23.38
N LYS A 49 5.68 -12.98 -23.45
CA LYS A 49 6.63 -12.19 -24.24
C LYS A 49 6.10 -12.14 -25.67
N GLN A 50 6.13 -10.97 -26.32
CA GLN A 50 5.37 -10.75 -27.56
C GLN A 50 5.58 -11.89 -28.57
N GLU A 51 4.50 -12.59 -28.94
CA GLU A 51 4.49 -13.44 -30.12
C GLU A 51 4.74 -12.55 -31.33
N ARG A 52 5.96 -12.61 -31.85
CA ARG A 52 6.38 -11.86 -33.03
C ARG A 52 5.53 -12.27 -34.22
N GLN A 53 4.87 -11.30 -34.85
CA GLN A 53 4.75 -11.37 -36.31
C GLN A 53 6.18 -11.44 -36.87
N MET A 54 6.47 -12.52 -37.59
CA MET A 54 7.77 -12.87 -38.15
C MET A 54 8.37 -11.73 -38.99
N SER A 55 9.19 -10.87 -38.36
CA SER A 55 10.22 -10.10 -39.04
C SER A 55 11.57 -10.71 -38.64
N PHE A 56 12.22 -11.30 -39.63
CA PHE A 56 13.36 -12.21 -39.53
C PHE A 56 14.69 -11.58 -39.04
N LEU A 57 14.70 -10.35 -38.50
CA LEU A 57 15.95 -9.57 -38.37
C LEU A 57 16.39 -9.10 -36.97
N ASP A 58 15.66 -9.31 -35.88
CA ASP A 58 16.14 -8.85 -34.55
C ASP A 58 16.22 -9.97 -33.53
N THR A 59 17.43 -10.44 -33.21
CA THR A 59 17.66 -11.43 -32.15
C THR A 59 17.63 -10.72 -30.78
N LYS A 60 16.56 -10.96 -30.00
CA LYS A 60 16.20 -10.35 -28.70
C LYS A 60 15.94 -8.82 -28.75
N ARG A 61 14.71 -8.41 -28.42
CA ARG A 61 14.27 -6.99 -28.45
C ARG A 61 14.09 -6.45 -27.01
N PRO A 62 14.22 -5.13 -26.80
CA PRO A 62 14.11 -4.45 -25.50
C PRO A 62 12.81 -4.74 -24.71
N ASP A 63 11.68 -4.97 -25.40
CA ASP A 63 10.35 -5.14 -24.80
C ASP A 63 10.24 -6.34 -23.83
N ASP A 64 10.97 -7.43 -24.09
CA ASP A 64 10.91 -8.63 -23.24
C ASP A 64 11.68 -8.41 -21.93
N GLU A 65 12.81 -7.71 -21.99
CA GLU A 65 13.59 -7.31 -20.82
C GLU A 65 12.81 -6.26 -19.99
N GLU A 66 12.10 -5.36 -20.66
CA GLU A 66 11.22 -4.39 -20.01
C GLU A 66 10.08 -5.07 -19.27
N LEU A 67 9.39 -6.04 -19.88
CA LEU A 67 8.33 -6.80 -19.21
C LEU A 67 8.87 -7.57 -18.00
N ILE A 68 10.02 -8.25 -18.12
CA ILE A 68 10.64 -8.96 -17.01
C ILE A 68 10.96 -8.00 -15.87
N LYS A 69 11.57 -6.85 -16.19
CA LYS A 69 11.89 -5.82 -15.20
C LYS A 69 10.62 -5.31 -14.53
N GLU A 70 9.59 -4.98 -15.30
CA GLU A 70 8.30 -4.50 -14.78
C GLU A 70 7.67 -5.51 -13.81
N ILE A 71 7.55 -6.78 -14.22
CA ILE A 71 7.00 -7.85 -13.38
C ILE A 71 7.83 -8.06 -12.12
N THR A 72 9.15 -7.96 -12.22
CA THR A 72 10.08 -8.07 -11.08
C THR A 72 9.84 -6.93 -10.08
N GLU A 73 9.74 -5.69 -10.55
CA GLU A 73 9.43 -4.53 -9.69
C GLU A 73 8.07 -4.67 -9.00
N LYS A 74 7.07 -5.31 -9.65
CA LYS A 74 5.77 -5.59 -9.01
C LYS A 74 5.83 -6.61 -7.87
N LEU A 75 6.94 -7.34 -7.72
CA LEU A 75 7.17 -8.27 -6.62
C LEU A 75 8.04 -7.69 -5.50
N HIS A 76 8.40 -6.40 -5.56
CA HIS A 76 9.31 -5.72 -4.63
C HIS A 76 9.11 -6.10 -3.16
N ASP A 77 7.93 -5.79 -2.62
CA ASP A 77 7.63 -6.08 -1.21
C ASP A 77 7.33 -7.57 -0.98
N SER A 78 6.87 -8.28 -2.01
CA SER A 78 6.47 -9.68 -1.91
C SER A 78 7.66 -10.59 -1.65
N ILE A 79 8.82 -10.29 -2.24
CA ILE A 79 10.07 -11.04 -2.03
C ILE A 79 10.41 -11.12 -0.54
N TYR A 80 10.33 -9.99 0.17
CA TYR A 80 10.60 -9.96 1.59
C TYR A 80 9.68 -10.93 2.35
N PHE A 81 8.39 -10.95 2.05
CA PHE A 81 7.51 -11.94 2.68
C PHE A 81 7.82 -13.38 2.28
N MET A 82 8.31 -13.62 1.06
CA MET A 82 8.71 -14.97 0.62
C MET A 82 9.87 -15.51 1.47
N THR A 83 10.85 -14.68 1.84
CA THR A 83 12.01 -15.09 2.66
C THR A 83 11.70 -15.28 4.15
N LEU A 84 10.53 -14.82 4.62
CA LEU A 84 10.11 -14.96 6.01
C LEU A 84 9.40 -16.29 6.30
N SER A 85 9.51 -16.76 7.55
CA SER A 85 8.66 -17.84 8.05
C SER A 85 7.20 -17.42 8.18
N LYS A 86 6.25 -18.37 8.24
CA LYS A 86 4.82 -18.06 8.44
C LYS A 86 4.54 -17.21 9.69
N LYS A 87 5.28 -17.48 10.77
CA LYS A 87 5.17 -16.74 12.03
C LYS A 87 5.63 -15.29 11.83
N ASP A 88 6.76 -15.10 11.17
CA ASP A 88 7.34 -13.76 10.98
C ASP A 88 6.53 -12.93 9.98
N ARG A 89 5.99 -13.54 8.91
CA ARG A 89 5.04 -12.87 7.99
C ARG A 89 3.85 -12.29 8.75
N THR A 90 3.27 -13.08 9.65
CA THR A 90 2.13 -12.66 10.48
C THR A 90 2.53 -11.52 11.42
N LEU A 91 3.68 -11.65 12.10
CA LEU A 91 4.18 -10.66 13.05
C LEU A 91 4.47 -9.31 12.38
N VAL A 92 5.20 -9.33 11.26
CA VAL A 92 5.51 -8.13 10.46
C VAL A 92 4.22 -7.43 10.02
N THR A 93 3.28 -8.19 9.46
CA THR A 93 2.01 -7.64 9.00
C THR A 93 1.23 -6.98 10.15
N GLN A 94 1.11 -7.67 11.30
CA GLN A 94 0.44 -7.12 12.48
C GLN A 94 1.14 -5.86 13.01
N LYS A 95 2.48 -5.86 13.04
CA LYS A 95 3.30 -4.73 13.51
C LYS A 95 3.11 -3.50 12.61
N MET A 96 3.17 -3.68 11.28
CA MET A 96 2.94 -2.59 10.31
C MET A 96 1.52 -2.05 10.34
N ARG A 97 0.50 -2.91 10.45
CA ARG A 97 -0.90 -2.49 10.60
C ARG A 97 -1.14 -1.71 11.88
N SER A 98 -0.56 -2.18 12.99
CA SER A 98 -0.70 -1.52 14.30
C SER A 98 -0.04 -0.14 14.27
N PHE A 99 1.14 -0.01 13.65
CA PHE A 99 1.79 1.27 13.43
C PHE A 99 0.91 2.23 12.63
N ALA A 100 0.40 1.78 11.48
CA ALA A 100 -0.41 2.64 10.60
C ALA A 100 -1.72 3.07 11.28
N ASN A 101 -2.41 2.16 11.97
CA ASN A 101 -3.64 2.48 12.68
C ASN A 101 -3.38 3.47 13.84
N GLU A 102 -2.40 3.21 14.70
CA GLU A 102 -2.08 4.13 15.81
C GLU A 102 -1.57 5.49 15.30
N LEU A 103 -0.86 5.53 14.18
CA LEU A 103 -0.42 6.78 13.55
C LEU A 103 -1.63 7.63 13.13
N VAL A 104 -2.60 7.03 12.43
CA VAL A 104 -3.82 7.71 11.99
C VAL A 104 -4.65 8.15 13.20
N GLU A 105 -4.83 7.30 14.21
CA GLU A 105 -5.54 7.66 15.45
C GLU A 105 -4.90 8.88 16.13
N VAL A 106 -3.57 8.89 16.28
CA VAL A 106 -2.85 9.99 16.91
C VAL A 106 -2.96 11.28 16.12
N GLN A 107 -2.85 11.23 14.79
CA GLN A 107 -3.01 12.41 13.93
C GLN A 107 -4.42 12.99 14.03
N LEU A 108 -5.46 12.13 13.99
CA LEU A 108 -6.85 12.55 14.17
C LEU A 108 -7.07 13.19 15.54
N MET A 109 -6.55 12.59 16.62
CA MET A 109 -6.69 13.17 17.96
C MET A 109 -6.06 14.57 18.06
N ARG A 110 -4.91 14.80 17.42
CA ARG A 110 -4.25 16.12 17.41
C ARG A 110 -5.09 17.16 16.66
N ILE A 111 -5.66 16.78 15.52
CA ILE A 111 -6.50 17.69 14.72
C ILE A 111 -7.76 18.05 15.49
N LYS A 112 -8.46 17.05 16.05
CA LYS A 112 -9.67 17.27 16.86
C LYS A 112 -9.40 18.16 18.06
N LEU A 113 -8.31 17.95 18.78
CA LEU A 113 -7.92 18.82 19.89
C LEU A 113 -7.75 20.28 19.47
N PHE A 114 -7.18 20.54 18.28
CA PHE A 114 -7.00 21.90 17.78
C PHE A 114 -8.32 22.53 17.31
N ILE A 115 -9.21 21.74 16.70
CA ILE A 115 -10.53 22.23 16.24
C ILE A 115 -11.44 22.51 17.45
N ASP A 116 -11.44 21.63 18.45
CA ASP A 116 -12.29 21.74 19.65
C ASP A 116 -11.80 22.84 20.62
N ASP A 117 -10.49 23.10 20.66
CA ASP A 117 -9.86 24.14 21.49
C ASP A 117 -8.89 24.99 20.65
N PRO A 118 -9.41 25.97 19.88
CA PRO A 118 -8.59 26.77 18.97
C PRO A 118 -7.54 27.60 19.69
N LEU A 119 -6.37 27.74 19.07
CA LEU A 119 -5.35 28.66 19.58
C LEU A 119 -5.86 30.10 19.57
N LEU A 120 -5.49 30.87 20.60
CA LEU A 120 -5.79 32.31 20.74
C LEU A 120 -7.25 32.66 21.05
N VAL A 121 -8.05 31.70 21.55
CA VAL A 121 -9.35 32.01 22.17
C VAL A 121 -9.15 32.94 23.36
N SER A 122 -10.00 33.97 23.47
CA SER A 122 -9.93 34.93 24.58
C SER A 122 -10.08 34.20 25.93
N PRO A 123 -9.11 34.33 26.86
CA PRO A 123 -9.20 33.68 28.16
C PRO A 123 -10.26 34.32 29.07
N TYR A 124 -10.81 35.48 28.68
CA TYR A 124 -11.82 36.22 29.44
C TYR A 124 -13.07 36.48 28.60
N PRO A 125 -14.25 36.54 29.21
CA PRO A 125 -15.46 37.02 28.56
C PRO A 125 -15.23 38.45 28.02
N SER A 126 -15.49 38.65 26.74
CA SER A 126 -15.44 39.95 26.08
C SER A 126 -16.85 40.36 25.72
N ASP A 127 -17.23 41.61 26.03
CA ASP A 127 -18.51 42.20 25.59
C ASP A 127 -18.53 42.52 24.08
N LYS A 128 -17.39 42.41 23.40
CA LYS A 128 -17.29 42.50 21.94
C LYS A 128 -17.47 41.12 21.34
N GLU A 129 -18.35 40.99 20.33
CA GLU A 129 -18.34 39.87 19.39
C GLU A 129 -16.92 39.74 18.84
N SER A 130 -16.18 38.75 19.36
CA SER A 130 -14.82 38.48 18.91
C SER A 130 -14.93 37.76 17.57
N GLU A 131 -14.93 38.51 16.48
CA GLU A 131 -14.78 37.92 15.15
C GLU A 131 -13.46 37.13 15.12
N GLN A 132 -13.57 35.83 14.84
CA GLN A 132 -12.39 34.98 14.68
C GLN A 132 -11.60 35.48 13.47
N PRO A 133 -10.26 35.69 13.61
CA PRO A 133 -9.43 36.06 12.48
C PRO A 133 -9.66 35.13 11.28
N GLU A 134 -9.85 35.69 10.08
CA GLU A 134 -10.10 34.93 8.84
C GLU A 134 -9.08 33.80 8.63
N ILE A 135 -7.80 34.06 8.95
CA ILE A 135 -6.72 33.07 8.87
C ILE A 135 -6.94 31.85 9.77
N LEU A 136 -7.54 32.01 10.95
CA LEU A 136 -7.84 30.88 11.84
C LEU A 136 -9.00 30.05 11.27
N THR A 137 -9.97 30.69 10.64
CA THR A 137 -11.04 30.01 9.92
C THR A 137 -10.48 29.18 8.77
N GLU A 138 -9.60 29.75 7.94
CA GLU A 138 -8.94 29.01 6.84
C GLU A 138 -8.12 27.80 7.36
N ILE A 139 -7.40 27.96 8.47
CA ILE A 139 -6.65 26.87 9.10
C ILE A 139 -7.59 25.75 9.56
N ILE A 140 -8.72 26.09 10.20
CA ILE A 140 -9.71 25.10 10.64
C ILE A 140 -10.30 24.36 9.45
N GLU A 141 -10.59 25.04 8.35
CA GLU A 141 -11.10 24.41 7.13
C GLU A 141 -10.08 23.43 6.51
N VAL A 142 -8.79 23.82 6.46
CA VAL A 142 -7.70 22.94 6.02
C VAL A 142 -7.61 21.72 6.93
N LEU A 143 -7.65 21.91 8.24
CA LEU A 143 -7.61 20.84 9.22
C LEU A 143 -8.82 19.90 9.10
N GLY A 144 -10.02 20.42 8.83
CA GLY A 144 -11.23 19.63 8.59
C GLY A 144 -11.14 18.78 7.31
N CYS A 145 -10.50 19.30 6.26
CA CYS A 145 -10.17 18.53 5.07
C CYS A 145 -9.18 17.40 5.38
N ILE A 146 -8.16 17.68 6.20
CA ILE A 146 -7.19 16.66 6.63
C ILE A 146 -7.85 15.60 7.51
N GLU A 147 -8.69 16.01 8.46
CA GLU A 147 -9.46 15.11 9.30
C GLU A 147 -10.32 14.17 8.47
N SER A 148 -11.06 14.69 7.49
CA SER A 148 -11.90 13.89 6.59
C SER A 148 -11.09 12.83 5.84
N GLY A 149 -9.90 13.20 5.33
CA GLY A 149 -9.01 12.27 4.65
C GLY A 149 -8.44 11.18 5.57
N LEU A 150 -8.16 11.51 6.83
CA LEU A 150 -7.68 10.58 7.84
C LEU A 150 -8.78 9.69 8.41
N GLU A 151 -10.02 10.14 8.55
CA GLU A 151 -11.17 9.30 8.93
C GLU A 151 -11.45 8.24 7.86
N LEU A 152 -11.27 8.56 6.58
CA LEU A 152 -11.30 7.55 5.51
C LEU A 152 -10.20 6.50 5.68
N GLU A 153 -8.97 6.93 6.00
CA GLU A 153 -7.85 6.01 6.25
C GLU A 153 -8.11 5.15 7.50
N LYS A 154 -8.65 5.74 8.57
CA LYS A 154 -9.03 5.01 9.78
C LYS A 154 -10.09 3.95 9.51
N SER A 155 -11.15 4.32 8.79
CA SER A 155 -12.20 3.40 8.35
C SER A 155 -11.64 2.24 7.52
N TYR A 156 -10.64 2.50 6.65
CA TYR A 156 -9.94 1.42 5.95
C TYR A 156 -9.30 0.43 6.93
N TRP A 157 -8.53 0.93 7.90
CA TRP A 157 -7.80 0.10 8.88
C TRP A 157 -8.72 -0.66 9.85
N GLU A 158 -9.90 -0.12 10.16
CA GLU A 158 -10.89 -0.78 11.02
C GLU A 158 -11.62 -1.91 10.29
N ASN A 159 -11.72 -1.85 8.96
CA ASN A 159 -12.45 -2.81 8.14
C ASN A 159 -11.57 -3.88 7.48
N ILE A 160 -10.24 -3.81 7.61
CA ILE A 160 -9.38 -4.87 7.09
C ILE A 160 -9.51 -6.17 7.91
N PRO A 161 -9.57 -7.35 7.26
CA PRO A 161 -9.59 -8.63 7.95
C PRO A 161 -8.36 -8.82 8.85
N ARG A 162 -8.50 -9.65 9.89
CA ARG A 162 -7.39 -10.01 10.78
C ARG A 162 -6.18 -10.52 9.98
N ALA A 163 -5.00 -10.01 10.31
CA ALA A 163 -3.76 -10.41 9.66
C ALA A 163 -3.42 -11.88 9.93
N GLY A 164 -3.20 -12.63 8.85
CA GLY A 164 -2.65 -13.98 8.85
C GLY A 164 -1.33 -14.06 8.09
N TYR A 165 -0.76 -15.25 7.99
CA TYR A 165 0.56 -15.46 7.38
C TYR A 165 0.62 -15.17 5.87
N LEU A 166 -0.54 -15.05 5.21
CA LEU A 166 -0.65 -14.69 3.80
C LEU A 166 -0.99 -13.22 3.57
N SER A 167 -1.39 -12.48 4.59
CA SER A 167 -1.91 -11.12 4.41
C SER A 167 -0.89 -10.20 3.73
N GLY A 168 0.38 -10.24 4.17
CA GLY A 168 1.45 -9.47 3.51
C GLY A 168 1.61 -9.82 2.03
N LEU A 169 1.64 -11.12 1.68
CA LEU A 169 1.75 -11.59 0.29
C LEU A 169 0.51 -11.21 -0.54
N GLN A 170 -0.69 -11.37 0.02
CA GLN A 170 -1.95 -11.02 -0.65
C GLN A 170 -1.97 -9.53 -0.98
N VAL A 171 -1.53 -8.70 -0.04
CA VAL A 171 -1.43 -7.26 -0.25
C VAL A 171 -0.39 -6.92 -1.32
N SER A 172 0.82 -7.45 -1.18
CA SER A 172 1.96 -7.02 -2.00
C SER A 172 1.90 -7.55 -3.43
N MET A 173 1.22 -8.68 -3.67
CA MET A 173 1.12 -9.29 -5.01
C MET A 173 -0.07 -8.78 -5.84
N GLY A 174 -0.90 -7.87 -5.32
CA GLY A 174 -2.08 -7.36 -6.03
C GLY A 174 -1.73 -6.75 -7.39
N GLU A 175 -0.73 -5.86 -7.43
CA GLU A 175 -0.31 -5.22 -8.69
C GLU A 175 0.33 -6.22 -9.66
N PHE A 176 1.07 -7.20 -9.14
CA PHE A 176 1.64 -8.29 -9.93
C PHE A 176 0.53 -9.06 -10.66
N PHE A 177 -0.49 -9.55 -9.94
CA PHE A 177 -1.60 -10.27 -10.57
C PHE A 177 -2.41 -9.39 -11.53
N MET A 178 -2.62 -8.12 -11.19
CA MET A 178 -3.28 -7.17 -12.09
C MET A 178 -2.51 -7.04 -13.40
N ARG A 179 -1.17 -6.93 -13.35
CA ARG A 179 -0.34 -6.82 -14.54
C ARG A 179 -0.35 -8.11 -15.36
N LEU A 180 -0.31 -9.28 -14.72
CA LEU A 180 -0.45 -10.56 -15.42
C LEU A 180 -1.79 -10.69 -16.16
N ASN A 181 -2.88 -10.21 -15.57
CA ASN A 181 -4.18 -10.13 -16.26
C ASN A 181 -4.14 -9.20 -17.47
N GLN A 182 -3.46 -8.05 -17.37
CA GLN A 182 -3.35 -7.06 -18.44
C GLN A 182 -2.57 -7.57 -19.66
N ILE A 183 -1.57 -8.44 -19.46
CA ILE A 183 -0.85 -9.10 -20.57
C ILE A 183 -1.60 -10.33 -21.11
N GLY A 184 -2.82 -10.59 -20.64
CA GLY A 184 -3.63 -11.73 -21.08
C GLY A 184 -3.17 -13.07 -20.53
N MET A 185 -2.38 -13.12 -19.45
CA MET A 185 -1.88 -14.37 -18.90
C MET A 185 -3.02 -15.25 -18.37
N SER A 186 -3.08 -16.50 -18.84
CA SER A 186 -4.08 -17.45 -18.38
C SER A 186 -3.93 -17.75 -16.88
N GLN A 187 -5.03 -18.00 -16.17
CA GLN A 187 -4.98 -18.33 -14.73
C GLN A 187 -4.09 -19.54 -14.43
N LYS A 188 -4.06 -20.54 -15.31
CA LYS A 188 -3.19 -21.72 -15.18
C LYS A 188 -1.71 -21.32 -15.21
N ASP A 189 -1.34 -20.45 -16.13
CA ASP A 189 0.05 -19.97 -16.24
C ASP A 189 0.42 -19.04 -15.08
N GLN A 190 -0.51 -18.20 -14.60
CA GLN A 190 -0.29 -17.39 -13.39
C GLN A 190 -0.03 -18.26 -12.15
N ILE A 191 -0.84 -19.30 -11.94
CA ILE A 191 -0.64 -20.25 -10.83
C ILE A 191 0.71 -20.94 -10.96
N SER A 192 1.06 -21.41 -12.17
CA SER A 192 2.35 -22.07 -12.42
C SER A 192 3.54 -21.13 -12.21
N LEU A 193 3.39 -19.85 -12.56
CA LEU A 193 4.42 -18.83 -12.36
C LEU A 193 4.65 -18.58 -10.86
N VAL A 194 3.57 -18.43 -10.09
CA VAL A 194 3.66 -18.27 -8.63
C VAL A 194 4.28 -19.50 -7.97
N GLN A 195 3.96 -20.71 -8.45
CA GLN A 195 4.59 -21.93 -7.95
C GLN A 195 6.10 -21.91 -8.18
N GLN A 196 6.55 -21.61 -9.40
CA GLN A 196 7.97 -21.51 -9.70
C GLN A 196 8.67 -20.46 -8.83
N ILE A 197 8.04 -19.31 -8.58
CA ILE A 197 8.58 -18.29 -7.66
C ILE A 197 8.65 -18.86 -6.24
N PHE A 198 7.59 -19.49 -5.75
CA PHE A 198 7.55 -20.01 -4.38
C PHE A 198 8.56 -21.13 -4.17
N ASP A 199 8.76 -21.98 -5.18
CA ASP A 199 9.75 -23.05 -5.16
C ASP A 199 11.17 -22.46 -5.15
N GLU A 200 11.45 -21.44 -5.98
CA GLU A 200 12.76 -20.75 -6.03
C GLU A 200 13.12 -20.08 -4.70
N PHE A 201 12.13 -19.56 -3.98
CA PHE A 201 12.32 -18.90 -2.68
C PHE A 201 12.06 -19.82 -1.48
N GLU A 202 11.86 -21.12 -1.72
CA GLU A 202 11.56 -22.13 -0.69
C GLU A 202 10.43 -21.71 0.27
N VAL A 203 9.42 -21.04 -0.28
CA VAL A 203 8.28 -20.56 0.50
C VAL A 203 7.57 -21.76 1.10
N ASP A 204 7.43 -21.79 2.43
CA ASP A 204 6.73 -22.86 3.16
C ASP A 204 5.23 -22.92 2.77
N TRP A 205 4.96 -23.53 1.62
CA TRP A 205 3.67 -23.70 0.95
C TRP A 205 3.53 -25.16 0.53
N LYS A 206 2.64 -25.92 1.19
CA LYS A 206 2.53 -27.37 0.96
C LYS A 206 1.72 -27.70 -0.30
N GLU A 207 2.04 -28.80 -0.99
CA GLU A 207 1.48 -29.22 -2.30
C GLU A 207 -0.05 -29.31 -2.38
N GLY A 208 -0.76 -29.60 -1.27
CA GLY A 208 -2.23 -29.54 -1.22
C GLY A 208 -2.82 -28.13 -1.42
N ALA A 209 -1.98 -27.10 -1.41
CA ALA A 209 -2.32 -25.72 -1.65
C ALA A 209 -2.10 -25.27 -3.11
N ARG A 210 -1.81 -26.18 -4.05
CA ARG A 210 -1.64 -25.87 -5.48
C ARG A 210 -2.94 -25.37 -6.16
N GLU A 211 -4.08 -26.00 -5.88
CA GLU A 211 -5.41 -25.46 -6.25
C GLU A 211 -5.78 -24.22 -5.38
N ASN A 212 -5.09 -24.04 -4.26
CA ASN A 212 -5.37 -23.00 -3.29
C ASN A 212 -4.71 -21.66 -3.66
N ILE A 213 -3.68 -21.58 -4.51
CA ILE A 213 -3.05 -20.29 -4.90
C ILE A 213 -4.11 -19.33 -5.48
N LYS A 214 -5.04 -19.84 -6.27
CA LYS A 214 -6.16 -19.05 -6.78
C LYS A 214 -6.98 -18.43 -5.65
N VAL A 215 -7.48 -19.28 -4.74
CA VAL A 215 -8.47 -18.91 -3.71
C VAL A 215 -7.85 -18.19 -2.51
N SER A 216 -6.63 -18.58 -2.13
CA SER A 216 -5.95 -18.08 -0.94
C SER A 216 -4.94 -16.97 -1.21
N LEU A 217 -4.57 -16.73 -2.47
CA LEU A 217 -3.62 -15.67 -2.81
C LEU A 217 -4.13 -14.78 -3.95
N GLN A 218 -4.32 -15.31 -5.16
CA GLN A 218 -4.65 -14.51 -6.35
C GLN A 218 -5.94 -13.71 -6.19
N GLN A 219 -7.06 -14.37 -5.85
CA GLN A 219 -8.37 -13.73 -5.68
C GLN A 219 -8.33 -12.70 -4.54
N PRO A 220 -7.88 -13.03 -3.31
CA PRO A 220 -7.73 -12.04 -2.24
C PRO A 220 -6.84 -10.86 -2.62
N SER A 221 -5.75 -11.09 -3.35
CA SER A 221 -4.84 -10.01 -3.76
C SER A 221 -5.51 -9.00 -4.69
N LEU A 222 -6.28 -9.49 -5.66
CA LEU A 222 -7.02 -8.66 -6.60
C LEU A 222 -8.19 -7.94 -5.90
N GLU A 223 -8.93 -8.64 -5.04
CA GLU A 223 -10.02 -8.06 -4.24
C GLU A 223 -9.51 -6.95 -3.31
N ILE A 224 -8.40 -7.19 -2.61
CA ILE A 224 -7.77 -6.19 -1.72
C ILE A 224 -7.32 -4.98 -2.54
N LEU A 225 -6.65 -5.18 -3.69
CA LEU A 225 -6.22 -4.08 -4.55
C LEU A 225 -7.42 -3.26 -5.05
N GLN A 226 -8.48 -3.93 -5.49
CA GLN A 226 -9.70 -3.28 -5.97
C GLN A 226 -10.41 -2.50 -4.86
N ASN A 227 -10.59 -3.11 -3.69
CA ASN A 227 -11.21 -2.47 -2.54
C ASN A 227 -10.42 -1.24 -2.10
N ARG A 228 -9.08 -1.29 -2.12
CA ARG A 228 -8.24 -0.12 -1.86
C ARG A 228 -8.44 1.00 -2.85
N LYS A 229 -8.42 0.69 -4.14
CA LYS A 229 -8.65 1.69 -5.19
C LYS A 229 -10.01 2.34 -4.98
N MET A 230 -11.09 1.57 -4.84
CA MET A 230 -12.43 2.09 -4.57
C MET A 230 -12.51 2.94 -3.29
N HIS A 231 -11.87 2.50 -2.21
CA HIS A 231 -11.89 3.19 -0.92
C HIS A 231 -11.14 4.53 -0.95
N PHE A 232 -10.15 4.68 -1.84
CA PHE A 232 -9.32 5.87 -1.91
C PHE A 232 -9.57 6.75 -3.13
N ASP A 233 -10.21 6.23 -4.18
CA ASP A 233 -10.69 6.97 -5.35
C ASP A 233 -11.83 7.94 -4.97
N SER A 234 -12.52 7.70 -3.85
CA SER A 234 -13.31 8.71 -3.14
C SER A 234 -12.38 9.71 -2.44
N ILE A 235 -11.71 10.52 -3.26
CA ILE A 235 -10.74 11.51 -2.79
C ILE A 235 -11.46 12.56 -1.96
N ILE A 236 -11.34 12.39 -0.64
CA ILE A 236 -11.72 13.33 0.41
C ILE A 236 -13.24 13.60 0.40
N GLY A 237 -13.87 13.74 1.55
CA GLY A 237 -15.26 14.20 1.63
C GLY A 237 -15.46 15.66 1.15
N VAL A 238 -14.72 16.13 0.13
CA VAL A 238 -14.69 17.52 -0.37
C VAL A 238 -16.06 17.98 -0.85
N ASN A 239 -17.02 17.07 -1.02
CA ASN A 239 -18.41 17.43 -1.23
C ASN A 239 -19.04 18.17 -0.04
N GLN A 240 -18.34 18.40 1.09
CA GLN A 240 -18.91 19.01 2.29
C GLN A 240 -18.29 20.33 2.80
N THR A 241 -17.31 20.97 2.14
CA THR A 241 -16.78 22.26 2.64
C THR A 241 -16.55 23.29 1.54
N THR A 242 -17.56 24.12 1.31
CA THR A 242 -17.66 25.16 0.26
C THR A 242 -16.95 26.49 0.59
N ALA A 243 -15.79 26.49 1.25
CA ALA A 243 -15.09 27.74 1.61
C ALA A 243 -13.61 27.82 1.15
N LEU A 244 -12.91 26.70 1.01
CA LEU A 244 -11.52 26.69 0.54
C LEU A 244 -11.41 26.94 -0.97
N SER A 245 -10.36 27.66 -1.37
CA SER A 245 -10.03 27.84 -2.78
C SER A 245 -9.73 26.49 -3.46
N LYS A 246 -10.07 26.37 -4.76
CA LYS A 246 -9.81 25.15 -5.54
C LYS A 246 -8.33 24.74 -5.54
N ASN A 247 -7.41 25.70 -5.39
CA ASN A 247 -5.97 25.44 -5.35
C ASN A 247 -5.59 24.68 -4.06
N PHE A 248 -6.09 25.11 -2.90
CA PHE A 248 -5.84 24.41 -1.63
C PHE A 248 -6.35 22.98 -1.64
N VAL A 249 -7.55 22.75 -2.19
CA VAL A 249 -8.13 21.41 -2.32
C VAL A 249 -7.24 20.50 -3.19
N ALA A 250 -6.74 21.02 -4.32
CA ALA A 250 -5.88 20.26 -5.22
C ALA A 250 -4.52 19.93 -4.56
N GLU A 251 -3.92 20.88 -3.85
CA GLU A 251 -2.67 20.68 -3.12
C GLU A 251 -2.83 19.67 -1.99
N LEU A 252 -3.89 19.78 -1.18
CA LEU A 252 -4.19 18.81 -0.12
C LEU A 252 -4.45 17.42 -0.67
N THR A 253 -5.18 17.31 -1.79
CA THR A 253 -5.40 16.05 -2.50
C THR A 253 -4.07 15.41 -2.91
N SER A 254 -3.17 16.20 -3.50
CA SER A 254 -1.84 15.74 -3.89
C SER A 254 -1.04 15.25 -2.68
N ALA A 255 -1.03 16.02 -1.59
CA ALA A 255 -0.36 15.66 -0.34
C ALA A 255 -0.91 14.35 0.26
N PHE A 256 -2.23 14.16 0.24
CA PHE A 256 -2.86 12.90 0.68
C PHE A 256 -2.48 11.72 -0.19
N ASN A 257 -2.41 11.89 -1.51
CA ASN A 257 -1.99 10.82 -2.41
C ASN A 257 -0.53 10.41 -2.16
N ILE A 258 0.36 11.37 -1.87
CA ILE A 258 1.74 11.10 -1.47
C ILE A 258 1.79 10.37 -0.13
N TYR A 259 1.09 10.88 0.89
CA TYR A 259 1.02 10.22 2.20
C TYR A 259 0.51 8.78 2.07
N ARG A 260 -0.56 8.57 1.31
CA ARG A 260 -1.14 7.25 1.08
C ARG A 260 -0.20 6.34 0.32
N SER A 261 0.56 6.81 -0.67
CA SER A 261 1.49 5.95 -1.41
C SER A 261 2.66 5.45 -0.54
N GLN A 262 3.01 6.22 0.50
CA GLN A 262 4.07 5.86 1.46
C GLN A 262 3.61 4.87 2.54
N LEU A 263 2.30 4.78 2.81
CA LEU A 263 1.75 3.77 3.72
C LEU A 263 1.81 2.38 3.04
N ARG A 264 2.79 1.56 3.44
CA ARG A 264 2.85 0.14 3.04
C ARG A 264 1.77 -0.66 3.77
N ARG A 265 0.68 -0.97 3.08
CA ARG A 265 -0.56 -1.48 3.69
C ARG A 265 -0.63 -2.99 3.91
N PHE A 266 0.45 -3.66 4.30
CA PHE A 266 0.45 -5.13 4.47
C PHE A 266 -0.69 -5.63 5.37
#